data_AF-A0A6M5Z331-F1
#
_entry.id   AF-A0A6M5Z331-F1
#
_cell.length_a   1.000
_cell.length_b   1.000
_cell.length_c   1.000
_cell.angle_alpha   90.00
_cell.angle_beta   90.00
_cell.angle_gamma   90.00
#
_symmetry.space_group_name_H-M   'P 1'
#
loop_
_entity.id
_entity.type
_entity.pdbx_description
1 polymer ?
#
loop_
_entity_poly.entity_id
_entity_poly.type
_entity_poly.pdbx_seq_one_letter_code
_entity_poly.pdbx_strand_id
1 'polypeptide(L)'
;MEGIRDLLEAARTNGLVAGRFRGLLHIAIGRSVTKPDGAKLSAGLTWREVANLLKALRFDPELGRELGADPDTLSPRDRERYWYSVIALARVDSADAVAEAEKLLAPLKDLGYVIAPPPGGIVPPARARPTIAKDKPKTEKPEDKPAPGKKKKK
;
A
#
# COMPACT_ATOMS: atom_id res chain seq x y z
N MET A 1 7.52 10.61 3.39
CA MET A 1 7.63 9.48 4.33
C MET A 1 6.88 9.70 5.65
N GLU A 2 6.63 10.94 6.08
CA GLU A 2 5.96 11.21 7.36
C GLU A 2 4.52 10.68 7.45
N GLY A 3 3.75 10.73 6.37
CA GLY A 3 2.33 10.30 6.42
C GLY A 3 2.10 8.84 6.78
N ILE A 4 3.02 7.93 6.41
CA ILE A 4 2.89 6.51 6.76
C ILE A 4 3.41 6.23 8.18
N ARG A 5 4.38 7.02 8.64
CA ARG A 5 4.83 7.00 10.03
C ARG A 5 3.69 7.41 10.94
N ASP A 6 2.98 8.49 10.60
CA ASP A 6 1.82 8.98 11.35
C ASP A 6 0.71 7.93 11.38
N LEU A 7 0.44 7.25 10.26
CA LEU A 7 -0.51 6.13 10.23
C LEU A 7 -0.10 4.98 11.16
N LEU A 8 1.18 4.56 11.14
CA LEU A 8 1.67 3.48 12.02
C LEU A 8 1.61 3.89 13.49
N GLU A 9 1.92 5.14 13.80
CA GLU A 9 1.85 5.70 15.15
C GLU A 9 0.42 5.84 15.63
N ALA A 10 -0.50 6.29 14.77
CA ALA A 10 -1.93 6.35 15.06
C ALA A 10 -2.51 4.95 15.29
N ALA A 11 -2.16 3.97 14.45
CA ALA A 11 -2.59 2.59 14.61
C ALA A 11 -2.12 2.01 15.96
N ARG A 12 -0.86 2.28 16.34
CA ARG A 12 -0.30 1.89 17.63
C ARG A 12 -1.03 2.55 18.79
N THR A 13 -1.19 3.87 18.74
CA THR A 13 -1.81 4.65 19.83
C THR A 13 -3.27 4.26 20.06
N ASN A 14 -3.99 3.88 19.00
CA ASN A 14 -5.38 3.43 19.07
C ASN A 14 -5.52 1.91 19.36
N GLY A 15 -4.43 1.20 19.65
CA GLY A 15 -4.47 -0.22 19.97
C GLY A 15 -4.88 -1.13 18.81
N LEU A 16 -4.78 -0.66 17.56
CA LEU A 16 -5.21 -1.41 16.37
C LEU A 16 -4.21 -2.48 15.92
N VAL A 17 -3.06 -2.57 16.59
CA VAL A 17 -1.91 -3.37 16.16
C VAL A 17 -1.96 -4.80 16.70
N ALA A 18 -2.38 -4.98 17.95
CA ALA A 18 -2.39 -6.29 18.61
C ALA A 18 -3.34 -7.27 17.88
N GLY A 19 -2.86 -8.47 17.55
CA GLY A 19 -3.64 -9.47 16.82
C GLY A 19 -4.02 -9.10 15.38
N ARG A 20 -3.50 -7.98 14.84
CA ARG A 20 -3.71 -7.52 13.44
C ARG A 20 -2.45 -6.96 12.80
N PHE A 21 -1.30 -7.21 13.43
CA PHE A 21 -0.04 -6.59 13.05
C PHE A 21 0.37 -6.98 11.63
N ARG A 22 0.10 -8.22 11.23
CA ARG A 22 0.35 -8.71 9.87
C ARG A 22 -0.46 -7.92 8.83
N GLY A 23 -1.74 -7.65 9.10
CA GLY A 23 -2.56 -6.78 8.25
C GLY A 23 -2.03 -5.35 8.15
N LEU A 24 -1.50 -4.80 9.23
CA LEU A 24 -0.89 -3.47 9.23
C LEU A 24 0.37 -3.42 8.35
N LEU A 25 1.22 -4.46 8.40
CA LEU A 25 2.40 -4.59 7.55
C LEU A 25 2.00 -4.72 6.06
N HIS A 26 0.95 -5.47 5.75
CA HIS A 26 0.41 -5.57 4.39
C HIS A 26 -0.02 -4.19 3.85
N ILE A 27 -0.73 -3.40 4.66
CA ILE A 27 -1.15 -2.05 4.27
C ILE A 27 0.07 -1.14 4.05
N ALA A 28 1.03 -1.16 4.97
CA ALA A 28 2.20 -0.28 4.90
C ALA A 28 3.09 -0.58 3.67
N ILE A 29 3.23 -1.85 3.28
CA ILE A 29 4.09 -2.28 2.17
C ILE A 29 3.35 -2.20 0.83
N GLY A 30 2.15 -2.78 0.77
CA GLY A 30 1.47 -3.07 -0.49
C GLY A 30 0.38 -2.08 -0.89
N ARG A 31 -0.05 -1.18 -0.01
CA ARG A 31 -1.19 -0.28 -0.30
C ARG A 31 -0.77 1.19 -0.33
N SER A 32 -1.43 1.93 -1.23
CA SER A 32 -1.32 3.39 -1.25
C SER A 32 -2.23 3.98 -0.17
N VAL A 33 -1.72 4.96 0.56
CA VAL A 33 -2.45 5.67 1.62
C VAL A 33 -2.63 7.11 1.19
N THR A 34 -3.85 7.62 1.34
CA THR A 34 -4.27 8.97 1.00
C THR A 34 -5.03 9.60 2.17
N LYS A 35 -5.02 10.93 2.27
CA LYS A 35 -5.91 11.68 3.15
C LYS A 35 -7.31 11.82 2.52
N PRO A 36 -8.35 12.17 3.29
CA PRO A 36 -9.69 12.48 2.77
C PRO A 36 -9.69 13.62 1.74
N ASP A 37 -8.74 14.56 1.85
CA ASP A 37 -8.56 15.64 0.88
C ASP A 37 -7.98 15.16 -0.47
N GLY A 38 -7.59 13.89 -0.57
CA GLY A 38 -7.02 13.28 -1.77
C GLY A 38 -5.50 13.37 -1.86
N ALA A 39 -4.81 14.01 -0.91
CA ALA A 39 -3.36 14.01 -0.86
C ALA A 39 -2.81 12.60 -0.62
N LYS A 40 -1.91 12.17 -1.50
CA LYS A 40 -1.20 10.89 -1.37
C LYS A 40 -0.14 10.97 -0.28
N LEU A 41 -0.31 10.19 0.78
CA LEU A 41 0.63 10.07 1.89
C LEU A 41 1.72 9.04 1.61
N SER A 42 1.36 7.92 0.97
CA SER A 42 2.29 6.86 0.62
C SER A 42 1.80 6.08 -0.60
N ALA A 43 2.74 5.50 -1.35
CA ALA A 43 2.46 4.56 -2.44
C ALA A 43 2.61 3.09 -2.00
N GLY A 44 2.93 2.85 -0.73
CA GLY A 44 3.53 1.61 -0.26
C GLY A 44 5.01 1.84 0.06
N LEU A 45 5.52 1.13 1.05
CA LEU A 45 6.91 1.18 1.49
C LEU A 45 7.65 -0.09 1.11
N THR A 46 8.95 0.04 0.91
CA THR A 46 9.84 -1.13 0.86
C THR A 46 9.96 -1.77 2.24
N TRP A 47 10.30 -3.07 2.27
CA TRP A 47 10.54 -3.79 3.52
C TRP A 47 11.58 -3.12 4.42
N ARG A 48 12.61 -2.51 3.80
CA ARG A 48 13.65 -1.75 4.49
C ARG A 48 13.11 -0.55 5.22
N GLU A 49 12.27 0.22 4.54
CA GLU A 49 11.66 1.42 5.11
C GLU A 49 10.73 1.07 6.26
N VAL A 50 9.91 0.01 6.11
CA VAL A 50 9.05 -0.47 7.19
C VAL A 50 9.86 -0.92 8.39
N ALA A 51 10.91 -1.73 8.20
CA ALA A 51 11.77 -2.18 9.30
C ALA A 51 12.42 -1.00 10.04
N ASN A 52 12.89 0.01 9.30
CA ASN A 52 13.47 1.22 9.88
C ASN A 52 12.43 2.03 10.67
N LEU A 53 11.20 2.16 10.15
CA LEU A 53 10.11 2.85 10.85
C LEU A 53 9.67 2.12 12.11
N LEU A 54 9.55 0.80 12.09
CA LEU A 54 9.21 0.00 13.28
C LEU A 54 10.26 0.15 14.38
N LYS A 55 11.56 0.18 13.99
CA LYS A 55 12.66 0.45 14.90
C LYS A 55 12.61 1.88 15.45
N ALA A 56 12.38 2.88 14.59
CA ALA A 56 12.32 4.29 14.97
C ALA A 56 11.14 4.59 15.91
N LEU A 57 9.97 4.00 15.64
CA LEU A 57 8.76 4.12 16.46
C LEU A 57 8.80 3.25 17.72
N ARG A 58 9.84 2.42 17.89
CA ARG A 58 9.99 1.46 18.98
C ARG A 58 8.73 0.62 19.20
N PHE A 59 8.32 -0.08 18.15
CA PHE A 59 7.24 -1.07 18.24
C PHE A 59 7.61 -2.17 19.23
N ASP A 60 6.58 -2.72 19.89
CA ASP A 60 6.76 -3.77 20.88
C ASP A 60 7.26 -5.05 20.20
N PRO A 61 8.39 -5.64 20.64
CA PRO A 61 8.86 -6.92 20.11
C PRO A 61 7.85 -8.06 20.29
N GLU A 62 6.93 -8.00 21.25
CA GLU A 62 5.84 -8.99 21.42
C GLU A 62 5.02 -9.17 20.13
N LEU A 63 4.84 -8.10 19.35
CA LEU A 63 4.15 -8.17 18.04
C LEU A 63 4.89 -9.06 17.03
N GLY A 64 6.21 -9.13 17.13
CA GLY A 64 7.00 -10.06 16.34
C GLY A 64 6.87 -11.49 16.86
N ARG A 65 6.73 -11.68 18.18
CA ARG A 65 6.49 -13.00 18.79
C ARG A 65 5.14 -13.59 18.41
N GLU A 66 4.10 -12.76 18.28
CA GLU A 66 2.81 -13.18 17.71
C GLU A 66 2.96 -13.79 16.31
N LEU A 67 3.98 -13.36 15.57
CA LEU A 67 4.32 -13.85 14.22
C LEU A 67 5.41 -14.93 14.22
N GLY A 68 5.84 -15.39 15.40
CA GLY A 68 6.85 -16.44 15.56
C GLY A 68 8.30 -15.96 15.49
N ALA A 69 8.55 -14.65 15.57
CA ALA A 69 9.89 -14.09 15.70
C ALA A 69 10.22 -13.82 17.18
N ASP A 70 11.24 -14.47 17.72
CA ASP A 70 11.70 -14.20 19.08
C ASP A 70 13.04 -13.41 19.04
N PRO A 71 13.09 -12.18 19.58
CA PRO A 71 14.34 -11.42 19.62
C PRO A 71 15.38 -12.04 20.56
N ASP A 72 14.95 -12.78 21.59
CA ASP A 72 15.87 -13.31 22.61
C ASP A 72 16.67 -14.50 22.08
N THR A 73 16.12 -15.25 21.12
CA THR A 73 16.82 -16.36 20.46
C THR A 73 17.81 -15.92 19.39
N LEU A 74 17.84 -14.63 19.03
CA LEU A 74 18.70 -14.10 17.96
C LEU A 74 20.06 -13.63 18.48
N SER A 75 21.09 -13.84 17.65
CA SER A 75 22.42 -13.27 17.88
C SER A 75 22.38 -11.74 17.82
N PRO A 76 23.33 -11.02 18.44
CA PRO A 76 23.38 -9.54 18.39
C PRO A 76 23.32 -8.97 16.96
N ARG A 77 23.92 -9.66 15.99
CA ARG A 77 23.90 -9.28 14.57
C ARG A 77 22.51 -9.46 13.94
N ASP A 78 21.80 -10.52 14.30
CA ASP A 78 20.47 -10.81 13.77
C ASP A 78 19.39 -9.97 14.45
N ARG A 79 19.60 -9.55 15.70
CA ARG A 79 18.75 -8.58 16.39
C ARG A 79 18.69 -7.23 15.65
N GLU A 80 19.77 -6.81 14.99
CA GLU A 80 19.74 -5.62 14.14
C GLU A 80 18.80 -5.77 12.93
N ARG A 81 18.58 -7.01 12.48
CA ARG A 81 17.69 -7.39 11.37
C ARG A 81 16.36 -7.97 11.86
N TYR A 82 16.06 -7.88 13.15
CA TYR A 82 14.87 -8.50 13.75
C TYR A 82 13.59 -8.16 12.98
N TRP A 83 13.33 -6.88 12.72
CA TRP A 83 12.13 -6.45 12.01
C TRP A 83 12.05 -6.94 10.56
N TYR A 84 13.19 -7.21 9.91
CA TYR A 84 13.18 -7.85 8.61
C TYR A 84 12.70 -9.30 8.70
N SER A 85 13.19 -10.04 9.70
CA SER A 85 12.74 -11.41 9.97
C SER A 85 11.26 -11.44 10.33
N VAL A 86 10.77 -10.46 11.10
CA VAL A 86 9.34 -10.31 11.43
C VAL A 86 8.49 -10.07 10.18
N ILE A 87 8.91 -9.18 9.27
CA ILE A 87 8.18 -8.92 8.01
C ILE A 87 8.13 -10.16 7.12
N ALA A 88 9.24 -10.91 7.03
CA ALA A 88 9.26 -12.20 6.33
C ALA A 88 8.32 -13.23 7.01
N LEU A 89 8.38 -13.28 8.35
CA LEU A 89 7.48 -13.94 9.30
C LEU A 89 6.00 -13.78 8.95
N ALA A 90 5.63 -12.51 8.80
CA ALA A 90 4.28 -12.06 8.63
C ALA A 90 3.63 -12.60 7.35
N ARG A 91 4.39 -13.04 6.34
CA ARG A 91 3.85 -13.40 5.02
C ARG A 91 2.84 -12.35 4.55
N VAL A 92 3.32 -11.13 4.40
CA VAL A 92 2.49 -9.94 4.14
C VAL A 92 1.62 -10.05 2.87
N ASP A 93 1.90 -10.99 1.98
CA ASP A 93 1.09 -11.27 0.77
C ASP A 93 0.10 -12.44 0.94
N SER A 94 -0.03 -13.00 2.14
CA SER A 94 -0.95 -14.11 2.43
C SER A 94 -2.41 -13.65 2.52
N ALA A 95 -3.35 -14.59 2.32
CA ALA A 95 -4.78 -14.33 2.47
C ALA A 95 -5.14 -13.85 3.89
N ASP A 96 -4.45 -14.36 4.92
CA ASP A 96 -4.62 -13.90 6.30
C ASP A 96 -4.24 -12.43 6.46
N ALA A 97 -3.13 -12.01 5.83
CA ALA A 97 -2.69 -10.62 5.86
C ALA A 97 -3.71 -9.68 5.20
N VAL A 98 -4.31 -10.12 4.09
CA VAL A 98 -5.39 -9.37 3.43
C VAL A 98 -6.62 -9.30 4.32
N ALA A 99 -7.05 -10.41 4.92
CA ALA A 99 -8.22 -10.44 5.79
C ALA A 99 -8.06 -9.57 7.04
N GLU A 100 -6.88 -9.55 7.65
CA GLU A 100 -6.56 -8.64 8.75
C GLU A 100 -6.50 -7.17 8.30
N ALA A 101 -5.93 -6.90 7.12
CA ALA A 101 -5.88 -5.55 6.55
C ALA A 101 -7.29 -4.99 6.29
N GLU A 102 -8.22 -5.80 5.78
CA GLU A 102 -9.61 -5.40 5.56
C GLU A 102 -10.31 -4.98 6.87
N LYS A 103 -10.03 -5.70 7.98
CA LYS A 103 -10.55 -5.34 9.32
C LYS A 103 -9.99 -4.01 9.84
N LEU A 104 -8.83 -3.57 9.34
CA LEU A 104 -8.20 -2.31 9.70
C LEU A 104 -8.71 -1.13 8.86
N LEU A 105 -9.38 -1.36 7.72
CA LEU A 105 -9.84 -0.27 6.86
C LEU A 105 -10.86 0.64 7.55
N ALA A 106 -11.85 0.07 8.23
CA ALA A 106 -12.88 0.84 8.94
C ALA A 106 -12.28 1.74 10.04
N PRO A 107 -11.48 1.24 10.99
CA PRO A 107 -10.89 2.09 12.03
C PRO A 107 -9.85 3.07 11.47
N LEU A 108 -9.06 2.71 10.45
CA LEU A 108 -8.12 3.65 9.83
C LEU A 108 -8.85 4.76 9.07
N LYS A 109 -10.02 4.47 8.48
CA LYS A 109 -10.87 5.49 7.86
C LYS A 109 -11.47 6.46 8.88
N ASP A 110 -11.86 5.96 10.06
CA ASP A 110 -12.33 6.80 11.17
C ASP A 110 -11.26 7.79 11.65
N LEU A 111 -9.99 7.35 11.63
CA LEU A 111 -8.81 8.18 11.89
C LEU A 111 -8.44 9.12 10.73
N GLY A 112 -9.22 9.15 9.64
CA GLY A 112 -8.98 10.04 8.50
C GLY A 112 -7.97 9.50 7.48
N TYR A 113 -7.77 8.20 7.38
CA TYR A 113 -6.92 7.57 6.38
C TYR A 113 -7.72 6.80 5.32
N VAL A 114 -7.46 7.07 4.05
CA VAL A 114 -8.05 6.36 2.91
C VAL A 114 -7.00 5.45 2.29
N ILE A 115 -7.22 4.14 2.41
CA ILE A 115 -6.29 3.10 1.93
C ILE A 115 -6.82 2.55 0.60
N ALA A 116 -6.00 2.60 -0.44
CA ALA A 116 -6.32 2.07 -1.76
C ALA A 116 -6.24 0.53 -1.78
N PRO A 117 -7.01 -0.15 -2.65
CA PRO A 117 -6.91 -1.60 -2.82
C PRO A 117 -5.51 -2.03 -3.29
N PRO A 118 -5.11 -3.29 -3.03
CA PRO A 118 -3.79 -3.80 -3.39
C PRO A 118 -3.61 -3.83 -4.92
N PRO A 119 -2.40 -3.56 -5.44
CA PRO A 119 -2.12 -3.61 -6.86
C PRO A 119 -2.24 -5.06 -7.35
N GLY A 120 -3.32 -5.38 -8.07
CA GLY A 120 -3.61 -6.73 -8.57
C GLY A 120 -5.02 -7.24 -8.21
N GLY A 121 -5.72 -6.59 -7.29
CA GLY A 121 -7.16 -6.78 -7.14
C GLY A 121 -7.88 -6.18 -8.35
N ILE A 122 -8.81 -6.93 -8.95
CA ILE A 122 -9.72 -6.42 -9.98
C ILE A 122 -10.43 -5.22 -9.37
N VAL A 123 -9.99 -4.02 -9.73
CA VAL A 123 -10.66 -2.79 -9.36
C VAL A 123 -11.93 -2.76 -10.22
N PRO A 124 -13.17 -2.88 -9.69
CA PRO A 124 -14.31 -2.39 -10.44
C PRO A 124 -14.00 -0.92 -10.75
N PRO A 125 -14.03 -0.50 -12.03
CA PRO A 125 -13.52 0.80 -12.43
C PRO A 125 -14.11 1.88 -11.54
N ALA A 126 -13.22 2.66 -10.93
CA ALA A 126 -13.58 3.80 -10.11
C ALA A 126 -14.66 4.59 -10.85
N ARG A 127 -15.80 4.80 -10.18
CA ARG A 127 -16.83 5.73 -10.65
C ARG A 127 -16.13 6.99 -11.13
N ALA A 128 -16.30 7.28 -12.42
CA ALA A 128 -15.72 8.42 -13.08
C ALA A 128 -15.96 9.67 -12.23
N ARG A 129 -14.88 10.38 -11.89
CA ARG A 129 -15.00 11.77 -11.44
C ARG A 129 -15.81 12.51 -12.50
N PRO A 130 -16.79 13.36 -12.14
CA PRO A 130 -17.43 14.23 -13.11
C PRO A 130 -16.34 15.16 -13.65
N THR A 131 -15.96 14.95 -14.90
CA THR A 131 -15.11 15.87 -15.65
C THR A 131 -15.86 17.18 -15.75
N ILE A 132 -15.39 18.18 -15.00
CA ILE A 132 -15.77 19.57 -15.19
C ILE A 132 -15.45 19.89 -16.65
N ALA A 133 -16.52 20.13 -17.42
CA ALA A 133 -16.47 20.48 -18.83
C ALA A 133 -15.60 21.73 -19.01
N LYS A 134 -14.45 21.56 -19.67
CA LYS A 134 -13.78 22.67 -20.33
C LYS A 134 -14.26 22.73 -21.77
N ASP A 135 -14.73 23.92 -22.07
CA ASP A 135 -15.23 24.50 -23.30
C ASP A 135 -14.63 23.96 -24.62
N LYS A 136 -15.53 23.82 -25.60
CA LYS A 136 -15.34 23.55 -27.03
C LYS A 136 -14.49 24.66 -27.70
N PRO A 137 -13.85 24.45 -28.87
CA PRO A 137 -14.56 24.20 -30.15
C PRO A 137 -13.91 23.09 -31.02
N LYS A 138 -14.68 22.14 -31.58
CA LYS A 138 -15.20 22.10 -32.98
C LYS A 138 -14.20 22.75 -33.97
N THR A 139 -13.61 22.01 -34.91
CA THR A 139 -14.27 21.72 -36.21
C THR A 139 -13.51 20.67 -37.05
N GLU A 140 -14.29 19.69 -37.54
CA GLU A 140 -14.22 18.91 -38.79
C GLU A 140 -13.01 18.03 -39.20
N LYS A 141 -13.31 16.72 -39.19
CA LYS A 141 -12.93 15.63 -40.14
C LYS A 141 -13.22 16.06 -41.62
N PRO A 142 -12.72 15.38 -42.69
CA PRO A 142 -12.82 13.92 -42.86
C PRO A 142 -11.68 13.19 -43.63
N GLU A 143 -11.72 11.86 -43.45
CA GLU A 143 -11.34 10.74 -44.34
C GLU A 143 -10.40 10.95 -45.54
N ASP A 144 -9.39 10.07 -45.67
CA ASP A 144 -9.41 9.00 -46.70
C ASP A 144 -8.26 7.97 -46.50
N LYS A 145 -8.54 6.68 -46.68
CA LYS A 145 -7.57 5.57 -46.86
C LYS A 145 -7.48 5.30 -48.36
N PRO A 146 -6.31 4.94 -48.96
CA PRO A 146 -5.99 3.51 -49.06
C PRO A 146 -4.49 3.12 -49.18
N ALA A 147 -4.28 1.79 -49.22
CA ALA A 147 -3.07 0.97 -49.12
C ALA A 147 -2.02 1.07 -50.26
N PRO A 148 -0.78 0.55 -50.07
CA PRO A 148 0.29 0.62 -51.08
C PRO A 148 0.21 -0.53 -52.11
N GLY A 149 0.02 -0.17 -53.37
CA GLY A 149 0.02 -1.08 -54.52
C GLY A 149 1.36 -1.10 -55.27
N LYS A 150 1.93 -2.30 -55.42
CA LYS A 150 3.05 -2.67 -56.31
C LYS A 150 2.71 -2.43 -57.80
N LYS A 151 3.70 -2.03 -58.62
CA LYS A 151 3.96 -2.48 -60.01
C LYS A 151 5.21 -1.76 -60.59
N LYS A 152 6.32 -2.49 -60.79
CA LYS A 152 6.86 -2.98 -62.10
C LYS A 152 7.16 -1.88 -63.12
N LYS A 153 8.44 -1.54 -63.30
CA LYS A 153 9.00 -0.95 -64.52
C LYS A 153 9.55 -2.08 -65.41
N LYS A 154 9.23 -2.02 -66.70
CA LYS A 154 9.86 -2.74 -67.80
C LYS A 154 10.53 -1.68 -68.67
#